data_AF-A0AAV5RQY7-F1
#
_entry.id   AF-A0AAV5RQY7-F1
#
_cell.length_a   1.000
_cell.length_b   1.000
_cell.length_c   1.000
_cell.angle_alpha   90.00
_cell.angle_beta   90.00
_cell.angle_gamma   90.00
#
_symmetry.space_group_name_H-M   'P 1'
#
loop_
_entity.id
_entity.type
_entity.pdbx_description
1 polymer ?
#
loop_
_entity_poly.entity_id
_entity_poly.type
_entity_poly.pdbx_seq_one_letter_code
_entity_poly.pdbx_strand_id
1 'polypeptide(L)'
;MNESLKSIIIFALSGYLIASFVTNSWRLNFESRWFYAEYIKHRLMHPTPLVLSEQELALYNGSDPNLPIYLAINGSVFDVSTRRETYGPIGPYRFFSGKDAARAFATGCFQTDLTHDLRGLSENELESIRGWTRYFDESTRYWPVGVVTHGPLLGDPPKPCRGAQKPT
;
A
#
# COMPACT_ATOMS: atom_id res chain seq x y z
N MET A 1 51.19 27.33 -11.21
CA MET A 1 49.97 26.89 -11.93
C MET A 1 49.47 28.06 -12.75
N ASN A 2 49.43 27.94 -14.09
CA ASN A 2 49.11 29.08 -14.97
C ASN A 2 47.61 29.46 -14.87
N GLU A 3 47.28 30.72 -15.13
CA GLU A 3 45.91 31.24 -15.03
C GLU A 3 44.96 30.54 -16.02
N SER A 4 45.48 30.10 -17.17
CA SER A 4 44.73 29.33 -18.16
C SER A 4 44.29 27.96 -17.64
N LEU A 5 45.14 27.26 -16.88
CA LEU A 5 44.86 25.94 -16.31
C LEU A 5 43.86 26.05 -15.16
N LYS A 6 43.91 27.13 -14.37
CA LYS A 6 42.90 27.42 -13.35
C LYS A 6 41.52 27.61 -13.99
N SER A 7 41.43 28.40 -15.04
CA SER A 7 40.16 28.62 -15.76
C SER A 7 39.61 27.32 -16.35
N ILE A 8 40.46 26.49 -16.97
CA ILE A 8 40.05 25.18 -17.52
C ILE A 8 39.51 24.26 -16.41
N ILE A 9 40.19 24.21 -15.26
CA ILE A 9 39.74 23.40 -14.11
C ILE A 9 38.39 23.91 -13.58
N ILE A 10 38.19 25.22 -13.49
CA ILE A 10 36.92 25.80 -13.02
C ILE A 10 35.77 25.48 -13.99
N PHE A 11 35.99 25.57 -15.30
CA PHE A 11 34.98 25.18 -16.29
C PHE A 11 34.67 23.68 -16.28
N ALA A 12 35.68 22.83 -16.05
CA ALA A 12 35.47 21.40 -15.90
C ALA A 12 34.67 21.07 -14.63
N LEU A 13 34.97 21.73 -13.50
CA LEU A 13 34.26 21.54 -12.23
C LEU A 13 32.83 22.10 -12.28
N SER A 14 32.62 23.26 -12.90
CA SER A 14 31.27 23.83 -13.08
C SER A 14 30.46 23.00 -14.07
N GLY A 15 31.07 22.48 -15.14
CA GLY A 15 30.46 21.50 -16.04
C GLY A 15 30.08 20.20 -15.34
N TYR A 16 30.93 19.69 -14.45
CA TYR A 16 30.63 18.50 -13.63
C TYR A 16 29.50 18.76 -12.62
N LEU A 17 29.45 19.95 -12.00
CA LEU A 17 28.37 20.33 -11.10
C LEU A 17 27.05 20.57 -11.82
N ILE A 18 27.06 21.22 -12.99
CA ILE A 18 25.88 21.42 -13.84
C ILE A 18 25.42 20.08 -14.41
N ALA A 19 26.34 19.21 -14.82
CA ALA A 19 26.03 17.83 -15.16
C ALA A 19 25.38 17.15 -13.96
N SER A 20 25.95 17.19 -12.76
CA SER A 20 25.34 16.64 -11.53
C SER A 20 23.96 17.23 -11.20
N PHE A 21 23.69 18.46 -11.63
CA PHE A 21 22.43 19.16 -11.39
C PHE A 21 21.36 18.88 -12.47
N VAL A 22 21.74 18.73 -13.74
CA VAL A 22 20.86 18.31 -14.84
C VAL A 22 20.62 16.79 -14.78
N THR A 23 21.65 16.05 -14.38
CA THR A 23 21.57 14.67 -13.94
C THR A 23 21.05 14.53 -12.51
N ASN A 24 20.50 15.56 -11.83
CA ASN A 24 19.63 15.28 -10.67
C ASN A 24 18.31 14.62 -11.10
N SER A 25 18.11 14.39 -12.40
CA SER A 25 17.27 13.31 -12.92
C SER A 25 17.75 11.90 -12.52
N TRP A 26 18.99 11.76 -12.03
CA TRP A 26 19.61 10.60 -11.37
C TRP A 26 19.58 10.70 -9.84
N ARG A 27 18.81 11.64 -9.24
CA ARG A 27 18.11 11.30 -8.01
C ARG A 27 17.04 10.30 -8.37
N LEU A 28 17.52 9.08 -8.59
CA LEU A 28 16.80 7.85 -8.63
C LEU A 28 15.43 8.00 -7.94
N ASN A 29 14.37 8.16 -8.74
CA ASN A 29 13.03 7.67 -8.39
C ASN A 29 13.02 6.13 -8.34
N PHE A 30 14.16 5.52 -8.01
CA PHE A 30 14.25 4.18 -7.46
C PHE A 30 13.89 4.33 -5.98
N GLU A 31 12.65 4.73 -5.71
CA GLU A 31 12.00 4.57 -4.42
C GLU A 31 11.83 3.06 -4.20
N SER A 32 12.95 2.37 -4.01
CA SER A 32 12.94 0.95 -3.71
C SER A 32 12.58 0.81 -2.25
N ARG A 33 11.56 -0.01 -1.96
CA ARG A 33 11.22 -0.39 -0.59
C ARG A 33 12.42 -0.91 0.20
N TRP A 34 13.45 -1.44 -0.47
CA TRP A 34 14.70 -1.90 0.13
C TRP A 34 15.53 -0.80 0.83
N PHE A 35 15.28 0.48 0.54
CA PHE A 35 15.95 1.57 1.26
C PHE A 35 15.28 1.92 2.60
N TYR A 36 14.09 1.37 2.87
CA TYR A 36 13.39 1.54 4.14
C TYR A 36 13.84 0.44 5.11
N ALA A 37 14.56 0.81 6.18
CA ALA A 37 15.06 -0.13 7.17
C ALA A 37 13.92 -0.95 7.81
N GLU A 38 12.75 -0.34 7.95
CA GLU A 38 11.53 -0.95 8.45
C GLU A 38 11.01 -2.04 7.50
N TYR A 39 11.12 -1.86 6.18
CA TYR A 39 10.77 -2.90 5.20
C TYR A 39 11.72 -4.10 5.30
N ILE A 40 13.03 -3.85 5.44
CA ILE A 40 14.02 -4.92 5.63
C ILE A 40 13.69 -5.68 6.92
N LYS A 41 13.46 -4.96 8.03
CA LYS A 41 13.08 -5.55 9.32
C LYS A 41 11.80 -6.38 9.18
N HIS A 42 10.78 -5.85 8.51
CA HIS A 42 9.52 -6.55 8.23
C HIS A 42 9.76 -7.86 7.47
N ARG A 43 10.56 -7.84 6.40
CA ARG A 43 10.89 -9.04 5.60
C ARG A 43 11.71 -10.07 6.38
N LEU A 44 12.58 -9.63 7.29
CA LEU A 44 13.36 -10.54 8.14
C LEU A 44 12.49 -11.18 9.23
N MET A 45 11.52 -10.45 9.79
CA MET A 45 10.61 -10.96 10.83
C MET A 45 9.52 -11.90 10.26
N HIS A 46 9.13 -11.71 9.00
CA HIS A 46 8.15 -12.54 8.30
C HIS A 46 8.78 -13.22 7.07
N PRO A 47 9.66 -14.21 7.25
CA PRO A 47 10.36 -14.87 6.15
C PRO A 47 9.40 -15.69 5.27
N THR A 48 8.28 -16.13 5.83
CA THR A 48 7.24 -16.91 5.14
C THR A 48 5.97 -16.08 5.01
N PRO A 49 5.28 -16.13 3.85
CA PRO A 49 3.96 -15.52 3.70
C PRO A 49 2.99 -16.05 4.76
N LEU A 50 2.30 -15.14 5.44
CA LEU A 50 1.25 -15.49 6.40
C LEU A 50 0.02 -16.03 5.66
N VAL A 51 -0.64 -17.02 6.26
CA VAL A 51 -1.97 -17.47 5.83
C VAL A 51 -2.88 -17.25 7.03
N LEU A 52 -3.76 -16.25 6.92
CA LEU A 52 -4.62 -15.82 8.01
C LEU A 52 -6.07 -16.20 7.71
N SER A 53 -6.80 -16.69 8.70
CA SER A 53 -8.26 -16.67 8.68
C SER A 53 -8.78 -15.24 8.83
N GLU A 54 -10.05 -15.02 8.50
CA GLU A 54 -10.70 -13.71 8.71
C GLU A 54 -10.69 -13.30 10.20
N GLN A 55 -10.80 -14.27 11.11
CA GLN A 55 -10.75 -14.05 12.56
C GLN A 55 -9.35 -13.63 13.02
N GLU A 56 -8.31 -14.27 12.49
CA GLU A 56 -6.92 -13.90 12.80
C GLU A 56 -6.58 -12.53 12.21
N LEU A 57 -6.97 -12.26 10.97
CA LEU A 57 -6.78 -10.96 10.33
C LEU A 57 -7.42 -9.83 11.15
N ALA A 58 -8.61 -10.07 11.74
CA ALA A 58 -9.32 -9.08 12.55
C ALA A 58 -8.57 -8.60 13.81
N LEU A 59 -7.57 -9.36 14.28
CA LEU A 59 -6.70 -8.97 15.40
C LEU A 59 -5.76 -7.81 15.01
N TYR A 60 -5.43 -7.68 13.73
CA TYR A 60 -4.50 -6.68 13.19
C TYR A 60 -5.22 -5.39 12.75
N ASN A 61 -6.26 -5.00 13.49
CA ASN A 61 -7.08 -3.80 13.21
C ASN A 61 -6.45 -2.49 13.75
N GLY A 62 -5.30 -2.59 14.43
CA GLY A 62 -4.58 -1.47 15.02
C GLY A 62 -5.01 -1.07 16.43
N SER A 63 -6.00 -1.72 17.05
CA SER A 63 -6.39 -1.46 18.44
C SER A 63 -5.27 -1.78 19.43
N ASP A 64 -4.53 -2.86 19.21
CA ASP A 64 -3.32 -3.15 19.98
C ASP A 64 -2.12 -2.37 19.37
N PRO A 65 -1.46 -1.47 20.13
CA PRO A 65 -0.29 -0.76 19.64
C PRO A 65 0.94 -1.65 19.44
N ASN A 66 0.96 -2.87 19.99
CA ASN A 66 2.07 -3.82 19.83
C ASN A 66 1.92 -4.70 18.58
N LEU A 67 0.75 -4.70 17.95
CA LEU A 67 0.51 -5.43 16.72
C LEU A 67 0.63 -4.50 15.49
N PRO A 68 1.10 -5.03 14.34
CA PRO A 68 1.01 -4.31 13.09
C PRO A 68 -0.46 -4.13 12.67
N ILE A 69 -0.68 -3.21 11.74
CA ILE A 69 -1.99 -2.96 11.13
C ILE A 69 -2.00 -3.62 9.77
N TYR A 70 -2.89 -4.58 9.58
CA TYR A 70 -3.06 -5.27 8.30
C TYR A 70 -4.34 -4.84 7.62
N LEU A 71 -4.31 -4.85 6.30
CA LEU A 71 -5.45 -4.64 5.43
C LEU A 71 -5.40 -5.71 4.35
N ALA A 72 -6.54 -6.30 4.02
CA ALA A 72 -6.63 -7.22 2.91
C ALA A 72 -7.47 -6.64 1.75
N ILE A 73 -7.05 -7.00 0.55
CA ILE A 73 -7.79 -6.75 -0.68
C ILE A 73 -7.61 -7.94 -1.60
N ASN A 74 -8.74 -8.53 -1.98
CA ASN A 74 -8.82 -9.60 -2.96
C ASN A 74 -7.94 -10.81 -2.54
N GLY A 75 -8.06 -11.20 -1.27
CA GLY A 75 -7.32 -12.28 -0.64
C GLY A 75 -5.87 -11.96 -0.28
N SER A 76 -5.31 -10.83 -0.73
CA SER A 76 -3.92 -10.45 -0.45
C SER A 76 -3.84 -9.54 0.77
N VAL A 77 -2.92 -9.82 1.69
CA VAL A 77 -2.75 -9.09 2.96
C VAL A 77 -1.51 -8.20 2.89
N PHE A 78 -1.68 -6.95 3.30
CA PHE A 78 -0.63 -5.92 3.31
C PHE A 78 -0.46 -5.30 4.70
N ASP A 79 0.79 -5.06 5.08
CA ASP A 79 1.15 -4.25 6.25
C ASP A 79 1.03 -2.78 5.90
N VAL A 80 0.12 -2.10 6.59
CA VAL A 80 -0.15 -0.66 6.45
C VAL A 80 0.28 0.13 7.69
N SER A 81 1.09 -0.46 8.57
CA SER A 81 1.54 0.14 9.85
C SER A 81 2.31 1.44 9.67
N THR A 82 2.98 1.64 8.52
CA THR A 82 3.67 2.90 8.17
C THR A 82 2.71 4.09 8.06
N ARG A 83 1.40 3.83 7.94
CA ARG A 83 0.33 4.82 7.79
C ARG A 83 -0.72 4.68 8.90
N ARG A 84 -0.28 4.56 10.15
CA ARG A 84 -1.16 4.44 11.32
C ARG A 84 -2.10 5.64 11.49
N GLU A 85 -1.72 6.83 11.05
CA GLU A 85 -2.60 8.01 11.00
C GLU A 85 -3.80 7.81 10.07
N THR A 86 -3.68 6.92 9.08
CA THR A 86 -4.71 6.64 8.07
C THR A 86 -5.55 5.42 8.45
N TYR A 87 -4.89 4.32 8.81
CA TYR A 87 -5.52 3.01 9.04
C TYR A 87 -5.62 2.63 10.53
N GLY A 88 -4.97 3.37 11.43
CA GLY A 88 -5.06 3.11 12.87
C GLY A 88 -6.43 3.46 13.45
N PRO A 89 -6.67 3.19 14.75
CA PRO A 89 -7.99 3.31 15.38
C PRO A 89 -8.68 4.68 15.27
N ILE A 90 -7.91 5.75 15.09
CA ILE A 90 -8.40 7.13 14.96
C ILE A 90 -8.38 7.63 13.51
N GLY A 91 -7.86 6.83 12.58
CA GLY A 91 -7.68 7.22 11.19
C GLY A 91 -8.98 7.21 10.38
N PRO A 92 -9.04 7.99 9.29
CA PRO A 92 -10.22 8.07 8.44
C PRO A 92 -10.56 6.74 7.76
N TYR A 93 -9.58 5.85 7.55
CA TYR A 93 -9.74 4.56 6.87
C TYR A 93 -9.62 3.35 7.79
N ARG A 94 -9.81 3.56 9.11
CA ARG A 94 -9.74 2.53 10.15
C ARG A 94 -10.64 1.31 9.90
N PHE A 95 -11.73 1.49 9.16
CA PHE A 95 -12.71 0.44 8.88
C PHE A 95 -12.19 -0.65 7.93
N PHE A 96 -11.10 -0.39 7.20
CA PHE A 96 -10.44 -1.40 6.37
C PHE A 96 -9.47 -2.29 7.15
N SER A 97 -9.02 -1.84 8.32
CA SER A 97 -8.01 -2.55 9.10
C SER A 97 -8.54 -3.85 9.67
N GLY A 98 -7.77 -4.92 9.53
CA GLY A 98 -8.12 -6.27 9.94
C GLY A 98 -9.25 -6.90 9.13
N LYS A 99 -9.48 -6.47 7.89
CA LYS A 99 -10.54 -7.00 7.02
C LYS A 99 -10.06 -7.15 5.58
N ASP A 100 -10.66 -8.08 4.85
CA ASP A 100 -10.70 -7.99 3.39
C ASP A 100 -11.95 -7.19 2.99
N ALA A 101 -11.69 -6.01 2.44
CA ALA A 101 -12.72 -5.07 2.04
C ALA A 101 -12.70 -4.80 0.53
N ALA A 102 -12.30 -5.79 -0.27
CA ALA A 102 -12.16 -5.67 -1.72
C ALA A 102 -13.38 -5.03 -2.38
N ARG A 103 -14.59 -5.41 -1.98
CA ARG A 103 -15.83 -4.84 -2.54
C ARG A 103 -15.91 -3.33 -2.33
N ALA A 104 -15.63 -2.84 -1.13
CA ALA A 104 -15.68 -1.42 -0.81
C ALA A 104 -14.69 -0.58 -1.64
N PHE A 105 -13.54 -1.13 -2.06
CA PHE A 105 -12.61 -0.45 -2.97
C PHE A 105 -13.18 -0.25 -4.38
N ALA A 106 -13.99 -1.21 -4.84
CA ALA A 106 -14.70 -1.12 -6.11
C ALA A 106 -15.88 -0.14 -6.05
N THR A 107 -16.74 -0.32 -5.05
CA THR A 107 -18.03 0.39 -4.98
C THR A 107 -17.92 1.77 -4.35
N GLY A 108 -16.83 2.05 -3.64
CA GLY A 108 -16.65 3.25 -2.84
C GLY A 108 -17.49 3.24 -1.56
N CYS A 109 -18.20 2.17 -1.24
CA CYS A 109 -19.08 2.10 -0.07
C CYS A 109 -18.34 1.60 1.17
N PHE A 110 -17.48 2.47 1.67
CA PHE A 110 -16.53 2.19 2.75
C PHE A 110 -17.13 1.86 4.12
N GLN A 111 -18.45 2.00 4.28
CA GLN A 111 -19.15 1.66 5.53
C GLN A 111 -20.00 0.39 5.42
N THR A 112 -20.45 0.01 4.22
CA THR A 112 -21.41 -1.07 4.02
C THR A 112 -20.85 -2.26 3.26
N ASP A 113 -19.83 -2.05 2.42
CA ASP A 113 -19.26 -3.07 1.53
C ASP A 113 -17.92 -3.60 2.02
N LEU A 114 -17.72 -3.65 3.34
CA LEU A 114 -16.50 -4.15 3.99
C LEU A 114 -16.44 -5.68 3.96
N THR A 115 -16.38 -6.24 2.75
CA THR A 115 -16.45 -7.68 2.48
C THR A 115 -15.57 -8.08 1.29
N HIS A 116 -15.16 -9.36 1.27
CA HIS A 116 -14.50 -10.01 0.15
C HIS A 116 -15.47 -10.47 -0.94
N ASP A 117 -16.80 -10.38 -0.73
CA ASP A 117 -17.80 -10.83 -1.69
C ASP A 117 -17.89 -9.92 -2.92
N LEU A 118 -17.36 -10.41 -4.04
CA LEU A 118 -17.32 -9.71 -5.32
C LEU A 118 -18.52 -10.01 -6.23
N ARG A 119 -19.47 -10.84 -5.79
CA ARG A 119 -20.65 -11.18 -6.60
C ARG A 119 -21.48 -9.92 -6.89
N GLY A 120 -22.01 -9.84 -8.11
CA GLY A 120 -22.83 -8.71 -8.55
C GLY A 120 -22.06 -7.42 -8.86
N LEU A 121 -20.73 -7.43 -8.82
CA LEU A 121 -19.91 -6.35 -9.36
C LEU A 121 -19.85 -6.42 -10.89
N SER A 122 -19.78 -5.26 -11.53
CA SER A 122 -19.50 -5.10 -12.95
C SER A 122 -18.03 -5.38 -13.28
N GLU A 123 -17.71 -5.60 -14.56
CA GLU A 123 -16.33 -5.83 -14.99
C GLU A 123 -15.41 -4.64 -14.67
N ASN A 124 -15.92 -3.41 -14.76
CA ASN A 124 -15.17 -2.20 -14.41
C ASN A 124 -14.83 -2.14 -12.92
N GLU A 125 -15.75 -2.60 -12.06
CA GLU A 125 -15.51 -2.69 -10.61
C GLU A 125 -14.49 -3.78 -10.29
N LEU A 126 -14.55 -4.93 -10.97
CA LEU A 126 -13.54 -5.99 -10.84
C LEU A 126 -12.15 -5.52 -11.31
N GLU A 127 -12.06 -4.74 -12.39
CA GLU A 127 -10.80 -4.12 -12.82
C GLU A 127 -10.29 -3.09 -11.80
N SER A 128 -11.18 -2.30 -11.20
CA SER A 128 -10.81 -1.38 -10.12
C SER A 128 -10.13 -2.11 -8.95
N ILE A 129 -10.66 -3.27 -8.54
CA ILE A 129 -10.05 -4.10 -7.48
C ILE A 129 -8.64 -4.57 -7.88
N ARG A 130 -8.44 -4.99 -9.13
CA ARG A 130 -7.11 -5.35 -9.65
C ARG A 130 -6.14 -4.16 -9.58
N GLY A 131 -6.61 -2.97 -9.95
CA GLY A 131 -5.83 -1.74 -9.85
C GLY A 131 -5.42 -1.40 -8.42
N TRP A 132 -6.35 -1.50 -7.46
CA TRP A 132 -6.05 -1.29 -6.04
C TRP A 132 -5.09 -2.35 -5.48
N THR A 133 -5.28 -3.62 -5.84
CA THR A 133 -4.39 -4.71 -5.42
C THR A 133 -2.96 -4.44 -5.91
N ARG A 134 -2.80 -4.04 -7.18
CA ARG A 134 -1.50 -3.64 -7.75
C ARG A 134 -0.89 -2.46 -7.02
N TYR A 135 -1.70 -1.43 -6.73
CA TYR A 135 -1.26 -0.26 -5.98
C TYR A 135 -0.66 -0.63 -4.61
N PHE A 136 -1.27 -1.56 -3.88
CA PHE A 136 -0.73 -2.01 -2.59
C PHE A 136 0.54 -2.85 -2.75
N ASP A 137 0.61 -3.72 -3.76
CA ASP A 137 1.78 -4.57 -4.03
C ASP A 137 3.03 -3.78 -4.45
N GLU A 138 2.84 -2.76 -5.28
CA GLU A 138 3.90 -1.89 -5.80
C GLU A 138 4.23 -0.73 -4.85
N SER A 139 3.46 -0.54 -3.78
CA SER A 139 3.68 0.54 -2.82
C SER A 139 5.02 0.40 -2.11
N THR A 140 5.71 1.52 -1.92
CA THR A 140 6.91 1.59 -1.08
C THR A 140 6.56 1.66 0.40
N ARG A 141 5.30 2.01 0.71
CA ARG A 141 4.80 2.25 2.06
C ARG A 141 4.01 1.07 2.61
N TYR A 142 3.46 0.23 1.74
CA TYR A 142 2.65 -0.93 2.12
C TYR A 142 3.36 -2.18 1.67
N TRP A 143 3.38 -3.20 2.53
CA TRP A 143 4.25 -4.34 2.29
C TRP A 143 3.43 -5.62 2.25
N PRO A 144 3.56 -6.45 1.19
CA PRO A 144 2.89 -7.74 1.15
C PRO A 144 3.36 -8.63 2.30
N VAL A 145 2.43 -9.20 3.05
CA VAL A 145 2.74 -10.10 4.19
C VAL A 145 2.21 -11.50 4.01
N GLY A 146 1.20 -11.70 3.16
CA GLY A 146 0.55 -13.00 3.04
C GLY A 146 -0.80 -12.93 2.34
N VAL A 147 -1.63 -13.91 2.66
CA VAL A 147 -2.98 -14.08 2.14
C VAL A 147 -3.97 -14.33 3.26
N VAL A 148 -5.23 -14.02 3.00
CA VAL A 148 -6.36 -14.33 3.89
C VAL A 148 -7.22 -15.43 3.25
N THR A 149 -7.64 -16.40 4.06
CA THR A 149 -8.55 -17.47 3.65
C THR A 149 -9.97 -17.11 4.05
N HIS A 150 -10.89 -17.19 3.10
CA HIS A 150 -12.30 -16.90 3.31
C HIS A 150 -13.13 -18.17 3.48
N GLY A 151 -14.16 -18.09 4.32
CA GLY A 151 -15.20 -19.11 4.36
C GLY A 151 -16.04 -19.11 3.07
N PRO A 152 -16.96 -20.07 2.92
CA PRO A 152 -17.89 -20.08 1.79
C PRO A 152 -18.77 -18.82 1.84
N LEU A 153 -19.03 -18.24 0.65
CA LEU A 153 -20.01 -17.16 0.51
C LEU A 153 -21.42 -17.73 0.73
N LEU A 154 -22.08 -17.26 1.79
CA LEU A 154 -23.44 -17.70 2.15
C LEU A 154 -24.46 -16.60 1.81
N GLY A 155 -25.63 -17.01 1.36
CA GLY A 155 -26.75 -16.11 1.05
C GLY A 155 -26.60 -15.33 -0.26
N ASP A 156 -27.47 -14.34 -0.42
CA ASP A 156 -27.55 -13.51 -1.62
C ASP A 156 -26.35 -12.55 -1.73
N PRO A 157 -25.93 -12.18 -2.96
CA PRO A 157 -24.91 -11.17 -3.17
C PRO A 157 -25.25 -9.84 -2.46
N PRO A 158 -24.24 -9.06 -2.02
CA PRO A 158 -24.47 -7.75 -1.44
C PRO A 158 -25.23 -6.83 -2.41
N LYS A 159 -26.21 -6.10 -1.88
CA LYS A 159 -27.00 -5.16 -2.69
C LYS A 159 -26.10 -4.04 -3.22
N PRO A 160 -26.31 -3.56 -4.45
CA PRO A 160 -25.63 -2.37 -4.94
C PRO A 160 -25.86 -1.18 -4.00
N CYS A 161 -24.80 -0.41 -3.77
CA CYS A 161 -24.82 0.78 -2.94
C CYS A 161 -24.56 2.02 -3.80
N ARG A 162 -24.86 3.21 -3.27
CA ARG A 162 -24.43 4.47 -3.87
C ARG A 162 -23.08 4.84 -3.22
N GLY A 163 -21.99 4.73 -3.99
CA GLY A 163 -20.62 4.97 -3.55
C GLY A 163 -20.42 6.23 -2.71
N ALA A 164 -19.46 6.22 -1.79
CA ALA A 164 -19.10 7.40 -1.03
C ALA A 164 -18.58 8.51 -1.95
N GLN A 165 -19.03 9.75 -1.74
CA GLN A 165 -18.31 10.91 -2.23
C GLN A 165 -16.99 10.98 -1.45
N LYS A 166 -15.87 11.23 -2.15
CA LYS A 166 -14.55 11.38 -1.48
C LYS A 166 -14.70 12.38 -0.33
N PRO A 167 -14.20 12.08 0.88
CA PRO A 167 -14.20 13.07 1.95
C PRO A 167 -13.46 14.33 1.47
N THR A 168 -14.13 15.47 1.55
CA THR A 168 -13.59 16.80 1.28
C THR A 168 -12.54 17.19 2.31
#